data_AF-A0AAX4HP80-F1
#
_entry.id   AF-A0AAX4HP80-F1
#
_cell.length_a   1.000
_cell.length_b   1.000
_cell.length_c   1.000
_cell.angle_alpha   90.00
_cell.angle_beta   90.00
_cell.angle_gamma   90.00
#
_symmetry.space_group_name_H-M   'P 1'
#
loop_
_entity.id
_entity.type
_entity.pdbx_description
1 polymer ?
#
loop_
_entity_poly.entity_id
_entity_poly.type
_entity_poly.pdbx_seq_one_letter_code
_entity_poly.pdbx_strand_id
1 'polypeptide(L)'
;MQNLSKLLIISLFTLSVSAFAREHQMIDTLGVSPKGQFVALEVYGYKSHSHTYYVSIKIMNVWTKKYVGDSVEVEMPAYRPTDLSKARTRAKYLAHDQLSKFNISG
;
A
#
# COMPACT_ATOMS: atom_id res chain seq x y z
N MET A 1 59.04 27.39 -3.33
CA MET A 1 59.22 25.92 -3.44
C MET A 1 58.23 25.29 -2.46
N GLN A 2 57.05 24.94 -2.94
CA GLN A 2 56.68 23.62 -3.46
C GLN A 2 55.99 22.78 -2.37
N ASN A 3 54.66 22.69 -2.55
CA ASN A 3 53.89 21.47 -2.34
C ASN A 3 53.66 21.02 -0.87
N LEU A 4 52.78 21.74 -0.16
CA LEU A 4 51.88 21.09 0.81
C LEU A 4 50.53 20.72 0.16
N SER A 5 50.60 20.39 -1.13
CA SER A 5 49.59 19.65 -1.88
C SER A 5 49.75 18.16 -1.55
N LYS A 6 49.19 17.72 -0.42
CA LYS A 6 48.94 16.30 -0.07
C LYS A 6 48.23 16.26 1.30
N LEU A 7 47.21 15.42 1.45
CA LEU A 7 46.29 15.28 2.60
C LEU A 7 45.04 16.17 2.58
N LEU A 8 44.65 16.60 1.39
CA LEU A 8 43.28 16.33 0.94
C LEU A 8 43.22 14.81 0.68
N ILE A 9 42.14 14.11 1.05
CA ILE A 9 41.89 12.65 0.94
C ILE A 9 42.09 11.92 2.28
N ILE A 10 41.05 11.20 2.75
CA ILE A 10 40.91 10.41 3.99
C ILE A 10 40.20 11.13 5.16
N SER A 11 38.90 11.38 4.98
CA SER A 11 37.91 11.03 6.01
C SER A 11 36.57 10.83 5.29
N LEU A 12 36.50 9.74 4.52
CA LEU A 12 35.56 8.65 4.77
C LEU A 12 34.12 9.16 4.98
N PHE A 13 33.46 9.43 3.85
CA PHE A 13 32.22 8.72 3.46
C PHE A 13 31.40 8.14 4.63
N THR A 14 30.86 9.01 5.49
CA THR A 14 29.76 8.66 6.40
C THR A 14 28.44 9.20 5.84
N LEU A 15 28.25 9.04 4.54
CA LEU A 15 26.91 9.02 3.97
C LEU A 15 26.40 7.59 4.16
N SER A 16 25.95 7.28 5.38
CA SER A 16 25.05 6.15 5.59
C SER A 16 23.81 6.45 4.75
N VAL A 17 23.78 5.93 3.53
CA VAL A 17 22.57 5.87 2.73
C VAL A 17 21.61 5.02 3.54
N SER A 18 20.68 5.67 4.23
CA SER A 18 19.52 5.01 4.79
C SER A 18 18.79 4.40 3.59
N ALA A 19 19.04 3.11 3.36
CA ALA A 19 18.22 2.29 2.50
C ALA A 19 16.84 2.25 3.16
N PHE A 20 16.03 3.28 2.91
CA PHE A 20 14.61 3.26 3.19
C PHE A 20 14.07 2.07 2.40
N ALA A 21 13.79 0.97 3.10
CA ALA A 21 13.12 -0.18 2.53
C ALA A 21 11.79 0.33 1.96
N ARG A 22 11.76 0.54 0.63
CA ARG A 22 10.61 1.09 -0.09
C ARG A 22 9.40 0.24 0.26
N GLU A 23 8.42 0.84 0.94
CA GLU A 23 7.11 0.23 1.09
C GLU A 23 6.57 -0.07 -0.31
N HIS A 24 6.24 -1.35 -0.55
CA HIS A 24 5.70 -1.77 -1.84
C HIS A 24 4.18 -1.77 -1.72
N GLN A 25 3.54 -0.86 -2.45
CA GLN A 25 2.09 -0.72 -2.52
C GLN A 25 1.60 -1.15 -3.91
N MET A 26 0.57 -1.98 -3.93
CA MET A 26 -0.15 -2.43 -5.12
C MET A 26 -1.61 -1.98 -5.02
N ILE A 27 -2.26 -1.82 -6.17
CA ILE A 27 -3.67 -1.42 -6.26
C ILE A 27 -4.35 -2.29 -7.31
N ASP A 28 -5.38 -3.00 -6.89
CA ASP A 28 -6.26 -3.77 -7.78
C ASP A 28 -7.66 -3.15 -7.81
N THR A 29 -8.36 -3.28 -8.94
CA THR A 29 -9.79 -2.93 -9.03
C THR A 29 -10.60 -4.18 -8.71
N LEU A 30 -11.45 -4.11 -7.68
CA LEU A 30 -12.33 -5.21 -7.30
C LEU A 30 -13.57 -5.27 -8.18
N GLY A 31 -14.09 -4.11 -8.57
CA GLY A 31 -15.25 -4.04 -9.44
C GLY A 31 -15.76 -2.61 -9.61
N VAL A 32 -16.76 -2.49 -10.48
CA VAL A 32 -17.43 -1.23 -10.80
C VAL A 32 -18.94 -1.40 -10.65
N SER A 33 -19.61 -0.34 -10.20
CA SER A 33 -21.08 -0.30 -10.16
C SER A 33 -21.66 -0.34 -11.60
N PRO A 34 -22.93 -0.74 -11.80
CA PRO A 34 -23.53 -0.90 -13.14
C PRO A 34 -23.47 0.34 -14.04
N LYS A 35 -23.49 1.54 -13.46
CA LYS A 35 -23.39 2.81 -14.20
C LYS A 35 -21.97 3.39 -14.25
N GLY A 36 -20.97 2.66 -13.75
CA GLY A 36 -19.58 3.12 -13.65
C GLY A 36 -19.37 4.30 -12.70
N GLN A 37 -20.37 4.68 -11.91
CA GLN A 37 -20.29 5.81 -10.98
C GLN A 37 -19.34 5.53 -9.83
N PHE A 38 -19.33 4.29 -9.35
CA PHE A 38 -18.48 3.84 -8.25
C PHE A 38 -17.51 2.75 -8.71
N VAL A 39 -16.27 2.83 -8.22
CA VAL A 39 -15.22 1.81 -8.38
C VAL A 39 -14.71 1.40 -7.01
N ALA A 40 -14.61 0.09 -6.78
CA ALA A 40 -13.98 -0.47 -5.59
C ALA A 40 -12.51 -0.78 -5.88
N LEU A 41 -11.63 -0.27 -5.03
CA LEU A 41 -10.18 -0.42 -5.12
C LEU A 41 -9.67 -1.20 -3.91
N GLU A 42 -8.80 -2.17 -4.14
CA GLU A 42 -8.05 -2.88 -3.12
C GLU A 42 -6.60 -2.40 -3.16
N VAL A 43 -6.20 -1.67 -2.12
CA VAL A 43 -4.83 -1.20 -1.92
C VAL A 43 -4.15 -2.12 -0.93
N TYR A 44 -3.03 -2.74 -1.30
CA TYR A 44 -2.36 -3.69 -0.42
C TYR A 44 -0.85 -3.64 -0.58
N GLY A 45 -0.13 -4.14 0.42
CA GLY A 45 1.31 -4.10 0.39
C GLY A 45 1.96 -4.58 1.67
N TYR A 46 3.22 -4.18 1.82
CA TYR A 46 4.06 -4.51 2.96
C TYR A 46 4.63 -3.25 3.62
N LYS A 47 4.39 -3.11 4.92
CA LYS A 47 4.99 -2.07 5.77
C LYS A 47 6.31 -2.60 6.33
N SER A 48 7.41 -2.03 5.87
CA SER A 48 8.75 -2.48 6.23
C SER A 48 9.10 -2.22 7.70
N HIS A 49 8.62 -1.11 8.26
CA HIS A 49 8.89 -0.75 9.66
C HIS A 49 8.24 -1.72 10.66
N SER A 50 6.97 -2.07 10.45
CA SER A 50 6.19 -2.92 11.36
C SER A 50 6.14 -4.39 10.94
N HIS A 51 6.85 -4.79 9.87
CA HIS A 51 6.84 -6.16 9.33
C HIS A 51 5.41 -6.71 9.15
N THR A 52 4.53 -5.89 8.56
CA THR A 52 3.09 -6.15 8.51
C THR A 52 2.59 -6.03 7.07
N TYR A 53 1.81 -7.02 6.62
CA TYR A 53 1.00 -6.89 5.42
C TYR A 53 -0.23 -6.04 5.74
N TYR A 54 -0.57 -5.16 4.83
CA TYR A 54 -1.77 -4.34 4.93
C TYR A 54 -2.64 -4.49 3.69
N VAL A 55 -3.94 -4.38 3.89
CA VAL A 55 -4.95 -4.33 2.84
C VAL A 55 -5.99 -3.29 3.23
N SER A 56 -6.38 -2.45 2.28
CA SER A 56 -7.41 -1.44 2.42
C SER A 56 -8.34 -1.49 1.22
N ILE A 57 -9.64 -1.66 1.45
CA ILE A 57 -10.66 -1.61 0.41
C ILE A 57 -11.40 -0.28 0.54
N LYS A 58 -11.42 0.48 -0.57
CA LYS A 58 -12.03 1.80 -0.65
C LYS A 58 -12.94 1.88 -1.87
N ILE A 59 -14.04 2.62 -1.76
CA ILE A 59 -14.95 2.87 -2.87
C ILE A 59 -14.82 4.33 -3.27
N MET A 60 -14.53 4.58 -4.54
CA MET A 60 -14.43 5.92 -5.10
C MET A 60 -15.63 6.20 -6.00
N ASN A 61 -16.29 7.34 -5.78
CA ASN A 61 -17.18 7.92 -6.77
C ASN A 61 -16.31 8.59 -7.85
N VAL A 62 -16.34 8.03 -9.05
CA VAL A 62 -15.47 8.44 -10.17
C VAL A 62 -15.85 9.82 -10.70
N TRP A 63 -17.14 10.18 -10.64
CA TRP A 63 -17.63 11.47 -11.14
C TRP A 63 -17.21 12.63 -10.24
N THR A 64 -17.24 12.43 -8.93
CA THR A 64 -16.82 13.44 -7.95
C THR A 64 -15.36 13.32 -7.55
N LYS A 65 -14.68 12.22 -7.93
CA LYS A 65 -13.32 11.85 -7.54
C LYS A 65 -13.11 11.81 -6.02
N LYS A 66 -14.15 11.42 -5.28
CA LYS A 66 -14.13 11.32 -3.82
C LYS A 66 -14.36 9.88 -3.37
N TYR A 67 -13.65 9.48 -2.32
CA TYR A 67 -13.95 8.24 -1.61
C TYR A 67 -15.28 8.36 -0.85
N VAL A 68 -16.05 7.29 -0.82
CA VAL A 68 -17.36 7.23 -0.17
C VAL A 68 -17.43 6.04 0.78
N GLY A 69 -18.04 6.28 1.96
CA GLY A 69 -18.06 5.31 3.05
C GLY A 69 -16.71 5.16 3.75
N ASP A 70 -16.68 4.26 4.72
CA ASP A 70 -15.46 3.96 5.47
C ASP A 70 -14.54 3.03 4.65
N SER A 71 -13.25 3.10 4.96
CA SER A 71 -12.24 2.19 4.43
C SER A 71 -12.27 0.90 5.26
N VAL A 72 -12.32 -0.25 4.58
CA VAL A 72 -12.12 -1.54 5.26
C VAL A 72 -10.62 -1.81 5.31
N GLU A 73 -10.05 -1.87 6.50
CA GLU A 73 -8.61 -2.01 6.71
C GLU A 73 -8.29 -3.29 7.47
N VAL A 74 -7.34 -4.05 6.96
CA VAL A 74 -6.86 -5.29 7.56
C VAL A 74 -5.34 -5.26 7.58
N GLU A 75 -4.78 -5.51 8.75
CA GLU A 75 -3.35 -5.68 8.95
C GLU A 75 -3.07 -7.07 9.51
N MET A 76 -1.99 -7.68 9.04
CA MET A 76 -1.54 -9.00 9.50
C MET A 76 -0.01 -9.06 9.54
N PRO A 77 0.59 -9.68 10.56
CA PRO A 77 2.03 -9.92 10.59
C PRO A 77 2.51 -10.67 9.34
N ALA A 78 3.62 -10.23 8.76
CA ALA A 78 4.18 -10.80 7.53
C ALA A 78 5.11 -11.99 7.79
N TYR A 79 4.64 -12.99 8.55
CA TYR A 79 5.46 -14.17 8.87
C TYR A 79 5.67 -15.09 7.67
N ARG A 80 4.65 -15.22 6.80
CA ARG A 80 4.69 -16.05 5.60
C ARG A 80 4.11 -15.29 4.42
N PRO A 81 4.61 -15.51 3.18
CA PRO A 81 4.03 -14.89 1.98
C PRO A 81 2.52 -15.12 1.82
N THR A 82 2.01 -16.27 2.30
CA THR A 82 0.58 -16.60 2.29
C THR A 82 -0.27 -15.66 3.15
N ASP A 83 0.32 -14.97 4.13
CA ASP A 83 -0.43 -14.13 5.06
C ASP A 83 -0.97 -12.87 4.37
N LEU A 84 -0.32 -12.40 3.29
CA LEU A 84 -0.88 -11.35 2.44
C LEU A 84 -2.19 -11.82 1.79
N SER A 85 -2.22 -13.04 1.24
CA SER A 85 -3.44 -13.61 0.64
C SER A 85 -4.57 -13.78 1.66
N LYS A 86 -4.24 -14.15 2.91
CA LYS A 86 -5.20 -14.20 4.01
C LYS A 86 -5.74 -12.82 4.36
N ALA A 87 -4.88 -11.81 4.47
CA ALA A 87 -5.28 -10.44 4.73
C ALA A 87 -6.23 -9.92 3.64
N ARG A 88 -5.91 -10.19 2.37
CA ARG A 88 -6.74 -9.82 1.22
C ARG A 88 -8.11 -10.51 1.25
N THR A 89 -8.13 -11.81 1.49
CA THR A 89 -9.38 -12.58 1.61
C THR A 89 -10.25 -12.04 2.75
N ARG A 90 -9.65 -11.76 3.91
CA ARG A 90 -10.35 -11.19 5.06
C ARG A 90 -10.90 -9.80 4.76
N ALA A 91 -10.13 -8.94 4.11
CA ALA A 91 -10.59 -7.60 3.73
C ALA A 91 -11.79 -7.68 2.79
N LYS A 92 -11.75 -8.53 1.76
CA LYS A 92 -12.87 -8.73 0.82
C LYS A 92 -14.12 -9.24 1.51
N TYR A 93 -13.96 -10.21 2.43
CA TYR A 93 -15.06 -10.70 3.24
C TYR A 93 -15.71 -9.60 4.08
N LEU A 94 -14.91 -8.77 4.76
CA LEU A 94 -15.39 -7.65 5.58
C LEU A 94 -16.03 -6.54 4.74
N ALA A 95 -15.55 -6.32 3.51
CA ALA A 95 -16.08 -5.32 2.60
C ALA A 95 -17.36 -5.75 1.87
N HIS A 96 -17.78 -7.02 1.98
CA HIS A 96 -18.89 -7.58 1.21
C HIS A 96 -20.15 -6.72 1.28
N ASP A 97 -20.64 -6.43 2.49
CA ASP A 97 -21.85 -5.63 2.69
C ASP A 97 -21.73 -4.20 2.14
N GLN A 98 -20.53 -3.62 2.23
CA GLN A 98 -20.27 -2.29 1.69
C GLN A 98 -20.28 -2.30 0.16
N LEU A 99 -19.66 -3.30 -0.49
CA LEU A 99 -19.65 -3.45 -1.94
C LEU A 99 -21.07 -3.68 -2.49
N SER A 100 -21.87 -4.51 -1.81
CA SER A 100 -23.26 -4.79 -2.18
C SER A 100 -24.14 -3.53 -2.17
N LYS A 101 -23.94 -2.58 -1.24
CA LYS A 101 -24.68 -1.30 -1.22
C LYS A 101 -24.52 -0.48 -2.49
N PHE A 102 -23.40 -0.65 -3.20
CA PHE A 102 -23.12 0.04 -4.47
C PHE A 102 -23.33 -0.86 -5.70
N ASN A 103 -23.89 -2.06 -5.53
CA ASN A 103 -24.05 -3.09 -6.56
C ASN A 103 -22.71 -3.47 -7.23
N ILE A 104 -21.65 -3.59 -6.44
CA ILE A 104 -20.33 -4.03 -6.91
C ILE A 104 -20.13 -5.49 -6.54
N SER A 105 -19.87 -6.36 -7.53
CA SER A 105 -19.62 -7.79 -7.34
C SER A 105 -18.12 -8.09 -7.21
N GLY A 106 -17.48 -7.47 -6.21
CA GLY A 106 -16.03 -7.57 -5.95
C GLY A 106 -15.65 -8.64 -4.93
#